data_AF-A0A9P6P2T2-F1
#
_entry.id   AF-A0A9P6P2T2-F1
#
_cell.length_a   1.000
_cell.length_b   1.000
_cell.length_c   1.000
_cell.angle_alpha   90.00
_cell.angle_beta   90.00
_cell.angle_gamma   90.00
#
_symmetry.space_group_name_H-M   'P 1'
#
loop_
_entity.id
_entity.type
_entity.pdbx_description
1 polymer ?
#
loop_
_entity_poly.entity_id
_entity_poly.type
_entity_poly.pdbx_seq_one_letter_code
_entity_poly.pdbx_strand_id
1 'polypeptide(L)'
;MGALFLASKVEESAARLTYLVTVYDYLLRRTRGQATFPPLDSFSQRAYDMKNELIAAEMHILKQLGFNVHVQLPYGLMINYLRILDLEDHEKVAGRAWNYLNDGLRTSIYATHPPNTIACAAIWLACRDEQVKLPVTPGNAWWLLFDADEVDFKNAAGQIRRLYYRKLERKRLPLYASEMDAWLPRKS
;
A
#
# COMPACT_ATOMS: atom_id res chain seq x y z
N MET A 1 -0.14 13.44 3.23
CA MET A 1 0.89 14.36 2.68
C MET A 1 2.27 13.98 3.20
N GLY A 2 2.51 14.00 4.53
CA GLY A 2 3.82 13.70 5.13
C GLY A 2 4.44 12.36 4.72
N ALA A 3 3.68 11.27 4.70
CA ALA A 3 4.19 9.95 4.32
C ALA A 3 4.77 9.89 2.89
N LEU A 4 4.09 10.53 1.91
CA LEU A 4 4.55 10.58 0.53
C LEU A 4 5.82 11.44 0.39
N PHE A 5 5.89 12.56 1.10
CA PHE A 5 7.08 13.40 1.11
C PHE A 5 8.28 12.66 1.71
N LEU A 6 8.08 11.98 2.84
CA LEU A 6 9.12 11.16 3.46
C LEU A 6 9.60 10.06 2.51
N ALA A 7 8.67 9.27 1.94
CA ALA A 7 9.01 8.20 1.01
C ALA A 7 9.81 8.71 -0.20
N SER A 8 9.45 9.87 -0.76
CA SER A 8 10.17 10.48 -1.89
C SER A 8 11.64 10.78 -1.56
N LYS A 9 11.96 11.12 -0.30
CA LYS A 9 13.33 11.37 0.13
C LYS A 9 14.12 10.09 0.39
N VAL A 10 13.44 9.01 0.79
CA VAL A 10 14.07 7.72 1.08
C VAL A 10 14.40 6.96 -0.21
N GLU A 11 13.49 6.95 -1.19
CA GLU A 11 13.62 6.22 -2.47
C GLU A 11 14.43 6.98 -3.54
N GLU A 12 15.30 7.92 -3.14
CA GLU A 12 16.12 8.79 -4.02
C GLU A 12 15.34 9.60 -5.09
N SER A 13 14.00 9.63 -5.02
CA SER A 13 13.12 10.36 -5.94
C SER A 13 12.58 11.64 -5.28
N ALA A 14 13.48 12.54 -4.89
CA ALA A 14 13.13 13.68 -4.05
C ALA A 14 12.13 14.64 -4.75
N ALA A 15 10.93 14.76 -4.18
CA ALA A 15 9.90 15.68 -4.65
C ALA A 15 10.00 17.03 -3.95
N ARG A 16 9.92 18.13 -4.72
CA ARG A 16 9.91 19.48 -4.13
C ARG A 16 8.65 19.70 -3.30
N LEU A 17 8.81 20.17 -2.07
CA LEU A 17 7.72 20.43 -1.13
C LEU A 17 6.58 21.25 -1.75
N THR A 18 6.91 22.33 -2.47
CA THR A 18 5.92 23.19 -3.14
C THR A 18 5.05 22.42 -4.14
N TYR A 19 5.62 21.49 -4.90
CA TYR A 19 4.86 20.70 -5.88
C TYR A 19 3.89 19.75 -5.19
N LEU A 20 4.32 19.09 -4.13
CA LEU A 20 3.41 18.26 -3.33
C LEU A 20 2.26 19.10 -2.77
N VAL A 21 2.54 20.26 -2.18
CA VAL A 21 1.49 21.14 -1.65
C VAL A 21 0.48 21.55 -2.74
N THR A 22 0.96 21.98 -3.90
CA THR A 22 0.08 22.38 -5.01
C THR A 22 -0.77 21.22 -5.53
N VAL A 23 -0.18 20.03 -5.70
CA VAL A 23 -0.91 18.84 -6.17
C VAL A 23 -1.95 18.39 -5.14
N TYR A 24 -1.59 18.35 -3.85
CA TYR A 24 -2.53 17.97 -2.81
C TYR A 24 -3.67 18.99 -2.67
N ASP A 25 -3.39 20.30 -2.75
CA ASP A 25 -4.43 21.32 -2.74
C ASP A 25 -5.38 21.17 -3.94
N TYR A 26 -4.83 20.94 -5.14
CA TYR A 26 -5.62 20.65 -6.34
C TYR A 26 -6.52 19.42 -6.16
N LEU A 27 -5.98 18.31 -5.65
CA LEU A 27 -6.74 17.08 -5.42
C LEU A 27 -7.84 17.29 -4.37
N LEU A 28 -7.55 17.99 -3.27
CA LEU A 28 -8.51 18.30 -2.21
C LEU A 28 -9.67 19.15 -2.74
N ARG A 29 -9.38 20.21 -3.50
CA ARG A 29 -10.41 21.05 -4.15
C ARG A 29 -11.26 20.23 -5.11
N ARG A 30 -10.64 19.40 -5.95
CA ARG A 30 -11.33 18.54 -6.91
C ARG A 30 -12.28 17.54 -6.23
N THR A 31 -11.83 16.88 -5.17
CA THR A 31 -12.67 15.93 -4.40
C THR A 31 -13.86 16.62 -3.75
N ARG A 32 -13.75 17.91 -3.43
CA ARG A 32 -14.83 18.73 -2.87
C ARG A 32 -15.72 19.41 -3.91
N GLY A 33 -15.44 19.24 -5.21
CA GLY A 33 -16.15 19.94 -6.28
C GLY A 33 -15.90 21.46 -6.30
N GLN A 34 -14.81 21.92 -5.70
CA GLN A 34 -14.42 23.33 -5.69
C GLN A 34 -13.65 23.69 -6.97
N ALA A 35 -13.64 24.99 -7.33
CA ALA A 35 -12.86 25.49 -8.45
C ALA A 35 -11.37 25.24 -8.23
N THR A 36 -10.73 24.57 -9.20
CA THR A 36 -9.29 24.27 -9.18
C THR A 36 -8.43 25.37 -9.81
N PHE A 37 -9.08 26.34 -10.46
CA PHE A 37 -8.43 27.51 -11.05
C PHE A 37 -8.87 28.79 -10.33
N PRO A 38 -7.93 29.74 -10.08
CA PRO A 38 -6.49 29.64 -10.32
C PRO A 38 -5.79 28.63 -9.39
N PRO A 39 -4.60 28.10 -9.77
CA PRO A 39 -3.80 27.25 -8.91
C PRO A 39 -3.46 27.92 -7.57
N LEU A 40 -3.06 27.12 -6.58
CA LEU A 40 -2.61 27.64 -5.29
C LEU A 40 -1.42 28.60 -5.48
N ASP A 41 -1.58 29.84 -5.04
CA ASP A 41 -0.48 30.79 -4.98
C ASP A 41 0.53 30.32 -3.92
N SER A 42 1.79 30.19 -4.33
CA SER A 42 2.88 29.68 -3.50
C SER A 42 3.23 30.59 -2.32
N PHE A 43 2.87 31.86 -2.41
CA PHE A 43 3.08 32.88 -1.37
C PHE A 43 1.83 33.15 -0.53
N SER A 44 0.72 32.45 -0.80
CA SER A 44 -0.49 32.57 0.02
C SER A 44 -0.28 31.99 1.41
N GLN A 45 -0.96 32.56 2.42
CA GLN A 45 -0.94 32.05 3.80
C GLN A 45 -1.29 30.56 3.85
N ARG A 46 -2.29 30.13 3.09
CA ARG A 46 -2.69 28.72 2.97
C ARG A 46 -1.56 27.82 2.49
N ALA A 47 -0.75 28.27 1.52
CA ALA A 47 0.40 27.49 1.06
C ALA A 47 1.48 27.37 2.14
N TYR A 48 1.70 28.40 2.96
CA TYR A 48 2.60 28.34 4.10
C TYR A 48 2.09 27.38 5.18
N ASP A 49 0.80 27.45 5.52
CA ASP A 49 0.18 26.58 6.52
C ASP A 49 0.29 25.11 6.10
N MET A 50 -0.07 24.78 4.86
CA MET A 50 0.04 23.41 4.33
C MET A 50 1.49 22.90 4.29
N LYS A 51 2.47 23.76 4.03
CA LYS A 51 3.90 23.40 4.08
C LYS A 51 4.32 23.06 5.51
N ASN A 52 3.93 23.88 6.49
CA ASN A 52 4.25 23.66 7.89
C ASN A 52 3.59 22.38 8.42
N GLU A 53 2.31 22.14 8.10
CA GLU A 53 1.60 20.91 8.45
C GLU A 53 2.26 19.66 7.83
N LEU A 54 2.71 19.75 6.58
CA LEU A 54 3.40 18.64 5.91
C LEU A 54 4.73 18.30 6.61
N ILE A 55 5.53 19.31 6.96
CA ILE A 55 6.80 19.12 7.69
C ILE A 55 6.54 18.54 9.09
N ALA A 56 5.54 19.05 9.80
CA ALA A 56 5.16 18.52 11.11
C ALA A 56 4.70 17.06 11.02
N ALA A 57 3.84 16.72 10.05
CA ALA A 57 3.35 15.37 9.82
C ALA A 57 4.49 14.40 9.47
N GLU A 58 5.45 14.81 8.65
CA GLU A 58 6.65 14.04 8.38
C GLU A 58 7.43 13.74 9.67
N MET A 59 7.70 14.77 10.48
CA MET A 59 8.44 14.61 11.73
C MET A 59 7.72 13.67 12.70
N HIS A 60 6.39 13.72 12.75
CA HIS A 60 5.61 12.78 13.55
C HIS A 60 5.78 11.34 13.06
N ILE A 61 5.73 11.08 11.75
CA ILE A 61 5.93 9.74 11.19
C ILE A 61 7.33 9.21 11.54
N LEU A 62 8.38 10.02 11.35
CA LEU A 62 9.75 9.63 11.67
C LEU A 62 9.93 9.25 13.14
N LYS A 63 9.37 10.05 14.06
CA LYS A 63 9.42 9.76 15.50
C LYS A 63 8.70 8.47 15.86
N GLN A 64 7.53 8.22 15.28
CA GLN A 64 6.76 7.00 15.56
C GLN A 64 7.43 5.74 14.99
N LEU A 65 8.14 5.85 13.87
CA LEU A 65 8.93 4.75 13.30
C LEU A 65 10.29 4.55 13.99
N GLY A 66 10.65 5.38 14.98
CA GLY A 66 11.98 5.35 15.58
C GLY A 66 13.09 5.62 14.57
N PHE A 67 12.79 6.41 13.53
CA PHE A 67 13.67 6.69 12.38
C PHE A 67 14.06 5.46 11.54
N ASN A 68 13.44 4.30 11.77
CA ASN A 68 13.58 3.15 10.89
C ASN A 68 12.62 3.28 9.71
N VAL A 69 13.15 3.77 8.59
CA VAL A 69 12.40 3.96 7.33
C VAL A 69 12.71 2.89 6.29
N HIS A 70 13.54 1.90 6.63
CA HIS A 70 13.91 0.84 5.70
C HIS A 70 12.79 -0.18 5.59
N VAL A 71 12.27 -0.36 4.37
CA VAL A 71 11.18 -1.30 4.09
C VAL A 71 11.66 -2.33 3.08
N GLN A 72 11.55 -3.61 3.44
CA GLN A 72 11.78 -4.71 2.51
C GLN A 72 10.46 -5.12 1.87
N LEU A 73 10.37 -4.95 0.55
CA LEU A 73 9.18 -5.33 -0.20
C LEU A 73 9.33 -6.72 -0.83
N PRO A 74 8.25 -7.51 -0.92
CA PRO A 74 8.28 -8.91 -1.34
C PRO A 74 8.39 -9.11 -2.86
N TYR A 75 8.53 -8.05 -3.68
CA TYR A 75 8.54 -8.15 -5.14
C TYR A 75 9.73 -8.96 -5.67
N GLY A 76 10.93 -8.73 -5.14
CA GLY A 76 12.12 -9.49 -5.53
C GLY A 76 12.02 -10.97 -5.13
N LEU A 77 11.48 -11.24 -3.94
CA LEU A 77 11.22 -12.61 -3.48
C LEU A 77 10.20 -13.30 -4.38
N MET A 78 9.12 -12.62 -4.74
CA MET A 78 8.07 -13.15 -5.60
C MET A 78 8.61 -13.54 -6.97
N ILE A 79 9.46 -12.72 -7.59
CA ILE A 79 10.12 -13.07 -8.86
C ILE A 79 11.00 -14.31 -8.68
N ASN A 80 11.82 -14.37 -7.63
CA ASN A 80 12.69 -15.53 -7.38
C ASN A 80 11.89 -16.81 -7.13
N TYR A 81 10.78 -16.72 -6.41
CA TYR A 81 9.92 -17.87 -6.13
C TYR A 81 9.21 -18.36 -7.38
N LEU A 82 8.73 -17.47 -8.25
CA LEU A 82 8.16 -17.86 -9.55
C LEU A 82 9.18 -18.63 -10.41
N ARG A 83 10.46 -18.22 -10.41
CA ARG A 83 11.53 -18.94 -11.10
C ARG A 83 11.76 -20.34 -10.54
N ILE A 84 11.84 -20.46 -9.21
CA ILE A 84 12.04 -21.74 -8.53
C ILE A 84 10.87 -22.70 -8.80
N LEU A 85 9.66 -22.15 -8.95
CA LEU A 85 8.45 -22.92 -9.26
C LEU A 85 8.25 -23.20 -10.77
N ASP A 86 9.18 -22.78 -11.62
CA ASP A 86 9.08 -22.90 -13.08
C ASP A 86 7.83 -22.19 -13.66
N LEU A 87 7.48 -21.05 -13.05
CA LEU A 87 6.32 -20.21 -13.41
C LEU A 87 6.74 -18.87 -14.02
N GLU A 88 8.01 -18.70 -14.39
CA GLU A 88 8.51 -17.44 -14.94
C GLU A 88 7.91 -17.11 -16.32
N ASP A 89 7.70 -18.13 -17.16
CA ASP A 89 7.10 -17.99 -18.48
C ASP A 89 5.57 -17.79 -18.43
N HIS A 90 4.96 -18.00 -17.26
CA HIS A 90 3.54 -17.77 -17.05
C HIS A 90 3.25 -16.29 -16.76
N GLU A 91 3.31 -15.45 -17.80
CA GLU A 91 3.12 -13.99 -17.70
C GLU A 91 1.84 -13.59 -16.94
N LYS A 92 0.75 -14.34 -17.13
CA LYS A 92 -0.52 -14.09 -16.42
C LYS A 92 -0.40 -14.28 -14.91
N VAL A 93 0.30 -15.34 -14.48
CA VAL A 93 0.52 -15.63 -13.05
C VAL A 93 1.42 -14.57 -12.46
N ALA A 94 2.54 -14.25 -13.13
CA ALA A 94 3.47 -13.21 -12.68
C ALA A 94 2.80 -11.84 -12.56
N GLY A 95 2.06 -11.42 -13.60
CA GLY A 95 1.33 -10.16 -13.61
C GLY A 95 0.26 -10.08 -12.52
N ARG A 96 -0.48 -11.17 -12.28
CA ARG A 96 -1.48 -11.22 -11.20
C ARG A 96 -0.85 -11.23 -9.82
N ALA A 97 0.22 -11.99 -9.61
CA ALA A 97 0.94 -12.00 -8.34
C ALA A 97 1.46 -10.59 -8.01
N TRP A 98 2.03 -9.90 -8.99
CA TRP A 98 2.45 -8.49 -8.85
C TRP A 98 1.28 -7.58 -8.46
N ASN A 99 0.13 -7.72 -9.12
CA ASN A 99 -1.07 -6.95 -8.79
C ASN A 99 -1.57 -7.26 -7.37
N TYR A 100 -1.52 -8.52 -6.94
CA TYR A 100 -1.89 -8.90 -5.58
C TYR A 100 -0.98 -8.32 -4.51
N LEU A 101 0.33 -8.22 -4.77
CA LEU A 101 1.24 -7.49 -3.88
C LEU A 101 0.86 -6.01 -3.78
N ASN A 102 0.61 -5.36 -4.92
CA ASN A 102 0.18 -3.96 -4.93
C ASN A 102 -1.12 -3.72 -4.18
N ASP A 103 -2.11 -4.61 -4.35
CA ASP A 103 -3.37 -4.52 -3.62
C ASP A 103 -3.18 -4.84 -2.14
N GLY A 104 -2.24 -5.72 -1.80
CA GLY A 104 -1.84 -6.01 -0.43
C GLY A 104 -1.38 -4.78 0.37
N LEU A 105 -0.77 -3.77 -0.27
CA LEU A 105 -0.39 -2.50 0.38
C LEU A 105 -1.59 -1.72 0.94
N ARG A 106 -2.82 -2.05 0.51
CA ARG A 106 -4.06 -1.49 1.06
C ARG A 106 -4.57 -2.23 2.29
N THR A 107 -3.83 -3.22 2.78
CA THR A 107 -4.16 -4.04 3.95
C THR A 107 -3.05 -3.98 5.00
N SER A 108 -3.25 -4.61 6.15
CA SER A 108 -2.25 -4.69 7.23
C SER A 108 -1.23 -5.82 7.04
N ILE A 109 -1.26 -6.58 5.94
CA ILE A 109 -0.39 -7.77 5.78
C ILE A 109 1.10 -7.42 5.85
N TYR A 110 1.50 -6.27 5.31
CA TYR A 110 2.88 -5.78 5.31
C TYR A 110 3.42 -5.43 6.71
N ALA A 111 2.54 -5.24 7.69
CA ALA A 111 2.91 -4.99 9.08
C ALA A 111 2.76 -6.23 9.98
N THR A 112 2.12 -7.29 9.48
CA THR A 112 1.74 -8.47 10.29
C THR A 112 2.42 -9.75 9.85
N HIS A 113 2.91 -9.82 8.62
CA HIS A 113 3.55 -11.00 8.04
C HIS A 113 4.90 -10.62 7.43
N PRO A 114 5.88 -11.54 7.43
CA PRO A 114 7.16 -11.28 6.81
C PRO A 114 7.06 -11.32 5.27
N PRO A 115 8.01 -10.69 4.54
CA PRO A 115 7.94 -10.57 3.08
C PRO A 115 7.84 -11.90 2.32
N ASN A 116 8.50 -12.96 2.80
CA ASN A 116 8.45 -14.30 2.20
C ASN A 116 7.03 -14.88 2.23
N THR A 117 6.32 -14.76 3.36
CA THR A 117 4.92 -15.20 3.50
C THR A 117 3.99 -14.39 2.57
N ILE A 118 4.21 -13.08 2.46
CA ILE A 118 3.40 -12.22 1.58
C ILE A 118 3.61 -12.59 0.10
N ALA A 119 4.86 -12.85 -0.31
CA ALA A 119 5.17 -13.32 -1.66
C ALA A 119 4.45 -14.65 -1.96
N CYS A 120 4.49 -15.61 -1.03
CA CYS A 120 3.78 -16.87 -1.15
C CYS A 120 2.26 -16.67 -1.27
N ALA A 121 1.68 -15.76 -0.47
CA ALA A 121 0.26 -15.45 -0.51
C ALA A 121 -0.19 -14.94 -1.88
N ALA A 122 0.59 -14.05 -2.49
CA ALA A 122 0.31 -13.49 -3.81
C ALA A 122 0.43 -14.54 -4.93
N ILE A 123 1.48 -15.36 -4.92
CA ILE A 123 1.68 -16.46 -5.89
C ILE A 123 0.54 -17.47 -5.77
N TRP A 124 0.19 -17.85 -4.55
CA TRP A 124 -0.89 -18.81 -4.31
C TRP A 124 -2.23 -18.30 -4.84
N LEU A 125 -2.59 -17.04 -4.59
CA LEU A 125 -3.80 -16.42 -5.15
C LEU A 125 -3.78 -16.40 -6.68
N ALA A 126 -2.67 -15.97 -7.28
CA ALA A 126 -2.52 -15.89 -8.72
C ALA A 126 -2.68 -17.27 -9.38
N CYS A 127 -2.01 -18.30 -8.84
CA CYS A 127 -2.12 -19.67 -9.35
C CYS A 127 -3.55 -20.21 -9.23
N ARG A 128 -4.26 -19.91 -8.13
CA ARG A 128 -5.65 -20.35 -7.95
C ARG A 128 -6.59 -19.75 -8.98
N ASP A 129 -6.43 -18.48 -9.30
CA ASP A 129 -7.28 -17.81 -10.28
C ASP A 129 -6.98 -18.24 -11.71
N GLU A 130 -5.71 -18.47 -12.03
CA GLU A 130 -5.27 -18.97 -13.34
C GLU A 130 -5.34 -20.50 -13.44
N GLN A 131 -5.89 -21.17 -12.41
CA GLN A 131 -6.08 -22.63 -12.35
C GLN A 131 -4.78 -23.46 -12.51
N VAL A 132 -3.65 -22.89 -12.12
CA VAL A 132 -2.34 -23.54 -12.12
C VAL A 132 -2.19 -24.38 -10.84
N LYS A 133 -1.83 -25.66 -11.00
CA LYS A 133 -1.60 -26.57 -9.87
C LYS A 133 -0.18 -26.43 -9.36
N LEU A 134 -0.04 -26.03 -8.11
CA LEU A 134 1.23 -26.00 -7.40
C LEU A 134 1.53 -27.38 -6.78
N PRO A 135 2.82 -27.73 -6.55
CA PRO A 135 3.18 -29.00 -5.93
C PRO A 135 2.82 -29.02 -4.44
N VAL A 136 1.93 -29.94 -4.04
CA VAL A 136 1.44 -30.10 -2.64
C VAL A 136 1.62 -31.55 -2.15
N THR A 137 2.69 -32.21 -2.57
CA THR A 137 2.96 -33.59 -2.12
C THR A 137 3.20 -33.59 -0.60
N PRO A 138 2.65 -34.55 0.16
CA PRO A 138 2.88 -34.64 1.61
C PRO A 138 4.37 -34.63 1.94
N GLY A 139 4.82 -33.69 2.77
CA GLY A 139 6.23 -33.50 3.14
C GLY A 139 7.09 -32.73 2.12
N ASN A 140 6.56 -32.39 0.95
CA ASN A 140 7.24 -31.59 -0.07
C ASN A 140 6.28 -30.56 -0.70
N ALA A 141 5.59 -29.83 0.16
CA ALA A 141 4.73 -28.73 -0.27
C ALA A 141 5.58 -27.53 -0.69
N TRP A 142 5.21 -26.88 -1.80
CA TRP A 142 6.02 -25.85 -2.45
C TRP A 142 6.42 -24.67 -1.54
N TRP A 143 5.57 -24.30 -0.58
CA TRP A 143 5.81 -23.18 0.33
C TRP A 143 6.89 -23.45 1.38
N LEU A 144 7.19 -24.72 1.65
CA LEU A 144 8.25 -25.12 2.60
C LEU A 144 9.64 -24.72 2.10
N LEU A 145 9.83 -24.60 0.78
CA LEU A 145 11.08 -24.13 0.17
C LEU A 145 11.36 -22.64 0.48
N PHE A 146 10.35 -21.91 0.93
CA PHE A 146 10.39 -20.45 1.11
C PHE A 146 10.22 -20.03 2.58
N ASP A 147 10.35 -20.97 3.51
CA ASP A 147 10.17 -20.76 4.96
C ASP A 147 8.83 -20.08 5.30
N ALA A 148 7.77 -20.43 4.57
CA ALA A 148 6.44 -19.85 4.75
C ALA A 148 5.44 -20.89 5.29
N ASP A 149 4.63 -20.49 6.27
CA ASP A 149 3.58 -21.35 6.84
C ASP A 149 2.27 -21.30 6.03
N GLU A 150 1.64 -22.47 5.88
CA GLU A 150 0.41 -22.61 5.10
C GLU A 150 -0.73 -21.76 5.64
N VAL A 151 -0.88 -21.72 6.96
CA VAL A 151 -1.91 -20.94 7.64
C VAL A 151 -1.68 -19.45 7.41
N ASP A 152 -0.44 -18.99 7.51
CA ASP A 152 -0.09 -17.58 7.47
C ASP A 152 -0.21 -16.99 6.07
N PHE A 153 0.31 -17.67 5.04
CA PHE A 153 0.17 -17.14 3.68
C PHE A 153 -1.29 -17.20 3.21
N LYS A 154 -2.08 -18.20 3.64
CA LYS A 154 -3.52 -18.25 3.36
C LYS A 154 -4.30 -17.16 4.08
N ASN A 155 -3.92 -16.82 5.30
CA ASN A 155 -4.49 -15.70 6.04
C ASN A 155 -4.20 -14.37 5.33
N ALA A 156 -2.95 -14.12 4.94
CA ALA A 156 -2.57 -12.95 4.15
C ALA A 156 -3.32 -12.90 2.82
N ALA A 157 -3.42 -14.02 2.10
CA ALA A 157 -4.19 -14.14 0.87
C ALA A 157 -5.68 -13.82 1.08
N GLY A 158 -6.27 -14.29 2.18
CA GLY A 158 -7.65 -13.97 2.55
C GLY A 158 -7.88 -12.48 2.78
N GLN A 159 -6.92 -11.79 3.43
CA GLN A 159 -6.99 -10.33 3.63
C GLN A 159 -6.95 -9.56 2.31
N ILE A 160 -6.06 -9.94 1.39
CA ILE A 160 -6.00 -9.35 0.04
C ILE A 160 -7.33 -9.58 -0.68
N ARG A 161 -7.81 -10.82 -0.70
CA ARG A 161 -9.04 -11.19 -1.42
C ARG A 161 -10.27 -10.45 -0.89
N ARG A 162 -10.31 -10.13 0.41
CA ARG A 162 -11.39 -9.36 1.05
C ARG A 162 -11.57 -7.98 0.42
N LEU A 163 -10.51 -7.38 -0.14
CA LEU A 163 -10.59 -6.08 -0.82
C LEU A 163 -11.58 -6.09 -2.00
N TYR A 164 -11.64 -7.19 -2.75
CA TYR A 164 -12.48 -7.30 -3.94
C TYR A 164 -13.97 -7.53 -3.60
N TYR A 165 -14.26 -8.04 -2.40
CA TYR A 165 -15.64 -8.23 -1.93
C TYR A 165 -16.18 -7.03 -1.15
N ARG A 166 -15.31 -6.13 -0.67
CA ARG A 166 -15.72 -4.95 0.10
C ARG A 166 -16.19 -3.85 -0.85
N LYS A 167 -17.45 -3.42 -0.73
CA LYS A 167 -17.91 -2.17 -1.38
C LYS A 167 -17.14 -0.99 -0.78
N LEU A 168 -16.35 -0.32 -1.62
CA LEU A 168 -15.69 0.94 -1.25
C LEU A 168 -16.73 2.05 -1.26
N GLU A 169 -17.15 2.50 -0.08
CA GLU A 169 -17.95 3.72 0.07
C GLU A 169 -17.06 4.93 -0.22
N ARG A 170 -16.91 5.28 -1.50
CA ARG A 170 -16.07 6.40 -1.96
C ARG A 170 -16.64 7.78 -1.58
N LYS A 171 -17.81 7.85 -0.96
CA LYS A 171 -18.52 9.10 -0.67
C LYS A 171 -18.16 9.58 0.74
N ARG A 172 -17.29 10.59 0.79
CA ARG A 172 -16.93 11.45 1.95
C ARG A 172 -16.26 10.73 3.12
N LEU A 173 -14.99 10.38 2.93
CA LEU A 173 -14.09 10.20 4.07
C LEU A 173 -13.70 11.59 4.62
N PRO A 174 -13.68 11.78 5.94
CA PRO A 174 -13.23 13.02 6.56
C PRO A 174 -11.74 13.22 6.25
N LEU A 175 -11.38 14.40 5.74
CA LEU A 175 -10.01 14.71 5.35
C LEU A 175 -9.27 15.46 6.45
N TYR A 176 -10.00 16.18 7.30
CA TYR A 176 -9.46 16.91 8.44
C TYR A 176 -9.94 16.32 9.76
N ALA A 177 -9.17 16.54 10.83
CA ALA A 177 -9.53 16.11 12.19
C ALA A 177 -10.90 16.68 12.63
N SER A 178 -11.20 17.93 12.26
CA SER A 178 -12.49 18.57 12.53
C SER A 178 -13.68 17.89 11.83
N GLU A 179 -13.44 17.19 10.72
CA GLU A 179 -14.48 16.45 9.98
C GLU A 179 -14.66 15.03 10.54
N MET A 180 -13.68 14.53 11.31
CA MET A 180 -13.68 13.18 11.86
C MET A 180 -14.81 13.00 12.88
N ASP A 181 -15.02 13.98 13.75
CA ASP A 181 -16.06 13.94 14.79
C ASP A 181 -17.48 13.88 14.21
N ALA A 182 -17.69 14.45 13.03
CA ALA A 182 -18.96 14.38 12.31
C ALA A 182 -19.16 13.04 11.57
N TRP A 183 -18.06 12.33 11.29
CA TRP A 183 -18.07 11.08 10.54
C TRP A 183 -18.09 9.84 11.45
N LEU A 184 -17.52 9.91 12.64
CA LEU A 184 -17.58 8.83 13.61
C LEU A 184 -19.04 8.62 14.06
N PRO A 185 -19.56 7.37 14.02
CA PRO A 185 -20.87 7.10 14.60
C PRO A 185 -20.81 7.46 16.08
N ARG A 186 -21.69 8.38 16.52
CA ARG A 186 -21.83 8.71 17.94
C ARG A 186 -22.09 7.41 18.70
N LYS A 187 -21.17 7.03 19.59
CA LYS A 187 -21.39 5.90 20.50
C LYS A 187 -22.66 6.20 21.29
N SER A 188 -23.72 5.44 21.03
CA SER A 188 -24.91 5.31 21.87
C SER A 188 -24.56 4.55 23.15
#